data_AF-A0A2A4NZD8-F1
#
_entry.id   AF-A0A2A4NZD8-F1
#
_cell.length_a   1.000
_cell.length_b   1.000
_cell.length_c   1.000
_cell.angle_alpha   90.00
_cell.angle_beta   90.00
_cell.angle_gamma   90.00
#
_symmetry.space_group_name_H-M   'P 1'
#
loop_
_entity.id
_entity.type
_entity.pdbx_description
1 polymer ?
#
loop_
_entity_poly.entity_id
_entity_poly.type
_entity_poly.pdbx_seq_one_letter_code
_entity_poly.pdbx_strand_id
1 'polypeptide(L)'
;MICIACNYEHKDKFCLNCGEKNGIKKLTFLSILQDGFLTITNMDKGFLFNLKALVLAPKKLTDDYISGKRKGIQNPISFLIVCVTIYLIVTDQFMVVPKGFDNYTKSDPFTLGVRIGEFIGTYLKYFWILMIIPLALSIKLTFKKFNFIENLAISAFVVGGATLVALFSNIIVSFFVFSLPLFFDPFVYLIIFWLLYAIFKQENNRVESFLLTLTGMILFVIQIVIIVVVLGVLLA
;
A
#
# COMPACT_ATOMS: atom_id res chain seq x y z
N MET A 1 1.24 -34.71 7.90
CA MET A 1 1.58 -33.50 7.11
C MET A 1 1.99 -32.41 8.08
N ILE A 2 3.00 -31.60 7.74
CA ILE A 2 3.57 -30.60 8.65
C ILE A 2 2.86 -29.25 8.44
N CYS A 3 2.36 -28.66 9.52
CA CYS A 3 1.71 -27.35 9.47
C CYS A 3 2.72 -26.24 9.18
N ILE A 4 2.46 -25.41 8.18
CA ILE A 4 3.36 -24.30 7.78
C ILE A 4 3.52 -23.21 8.86
N ALA A 5 2.57 -23.07 9.79
CA ALA A 5 2.57 -21.97 10.75
C ALA A 5 3.30 -22.34 12.06
N CYS A 6 3.29 -23.62 12.46
CA CYS A 6 3.83 -24.08 13.74
C CYS A 6 4.67 -25.36 13.68
N ASN A 7 4.88 -25.91 12.48
CA ASN A 7 5.60 -27.17 12.24
C ASN A 7 5.04 -28.40 12.99
N TYR A 8 3.82 -28.31 13.52
CA TYR A 8 3.15 -29.45 14.14
C TYR A 8 2.69 -30.45 13.09
N GLU A 9 2.99 -31.73 13.28
CA GLU A 9 2.51 -32.79 12.42
C GLU A 9 1.06 -33.15 12.78
N HIS A 10 0.16 -33.08 11.80
CA HIS A 10 -1.22 -33.54 11.95
C HIS A 10 -1.72 -34.15 10.62
N LYS A 11 -2.91 -34.75 10.65
CA LYS A 11 -3.58 -35.31 9.46
C LYS A 11 -4.90 -34.61 9.11
N ASP A 12 -5.38 -33.72 9.97
CA ASP A 12 -6.67 -33.04 9.81
C ASP A 12 -6.65 -31.88 8.80
N LYS A 13 -7.83 -31.39 8.40
CA LYS A 13 -8.00 -30.23 7.50
C LYS A 13 -7.58 -28.90 8.13
N PHE A 14 -7.50 -28.84 9.46
CA PHE A 14 -6.98 -27.71 10.21
C PHE A 14 -5.96 -28.22 11.22
N CYS A 15 -4.92 -27.44 11.50
CA CYS A 15 -3.92 -27.81 12.50
C CYS A 15 -4.54 -27.80 13.90
N LEU A 16 -4.41 -28.89 14.65
CA LEU A 16 -4.95 -28.98 16.02
C LEU A 16 -4.25 -28.04 17.01
N ASN A 17 -2.95 -27.75 16.79
CA ASN A 17 -2.16 -26.88 17.67
C ASN A 17 -2.42 -25.39 17.39
N CYS A 18 -2.40 -25.00 16.11
CA CYS A 18 -2.47 -23.60 15.74
C CYS A 18 -3.70 -23.23 14.91
N GLY A 19 -4.58 -24.13 14.49
CA GLY A 19 -5.79 -23.82 13.74
C GLY A 19 -5.60 -23.36 12.28
N GLU A 20 -4.36 -23.36 11.74
CA GLU A 20 -4.11 -23.04 10.33
C GLU A 20 -4.78 -24.07 9.41
N LYS A 21 -5.39 -23.60 8.31
CA LYS A 21 -6.03 -24.49 7.33
C LYS A 21 -4.98 -25.18 6.46
N ASN A 22 -5.23 -26.45 6.17
CA ASN A 22 -4.35 -27.29 5.38
C ASN A 22 -4.66 -27.28 3.89
N GLY A 23 -3.62 -27.44 3.07
CA GLY A 23 -3.74 -27.37 1.61
C GLY A 23 -3.92 -25.93 1.12
N ILE A 24 -3.08 -25.01 1.61
CA ILE A 24 -3.12 -23.61 1.21
C ILE A 24 -2.86 -23.53 -0.30
N LYS A 25 -3.83 -22.94 -1.01
CA LYS A 25 -3.71 -22.73 -2.46
C LYS A 25 -2.61 -21.72 -2.73
N LYS A 26 -1.91 -21.90 -3.87
CA LYS A 26 -1.00 -20.86 -4.39
C LYS A 26 -1.73 -19.52 -4.46
N LEU A 27 -1.00 -18.43 -4.23
CA LEU A 27 -1.53 -17.08 -4.37
C LEU A 27 -2.08 -16.90 -5.80
N THR A 28 -3.37 -16.69 -5.92
CA THR A 28 -4.03 -16.33 -7.19
C THR A 28 -4.76 -15.01 -7.01
N PHE A 29 -4.86 -14.22 -8.07
CA PHE A 29 -5.54 -12.93 -8.02
C PHE A 29 -6.98 -13.06 -7.48
N LEU A 30 -7.70 -14.09 -7.96
CA LEU A 30 -9.06 -14.40 -7.50
C LEU A 30 -9.10 -14.72 -6.00
N SER A 31 -8.15 -15.52 -5.49
CA SER A 31 -8.10 -15.85 -4.05
C SER A 31 -7.87 -14.61 -3.18
N ILE A 32 -6.99 -13.69 -3.59
CA ILE A 32 -6.71 -12.50 -2.78
C ILE A 32 -7.93 -11.58 -2.75
N LEU A 33 -8.64 -11.43 -3.87
CA LEU A 33 -9.85 -10.61 -3.92
C LEU A 33 -11.02 -11.24 -3.16
N GLN A 34 -11.32 -12.52 -3.38
CA GLN A 34 -12.43 -13.21 -2.71
C GLN A 34 -12.23 -13.24 -1.19
N ASP A 35 -11.04 -13.65 -0.73
CA ASP A 35 -10.69 -13.61 0.68
C ASP A 35 -10.70 -12.15 1.19
N GLY A 36 -10.34 -11.20 0.31
CA GLY A 36 -10.34 -9.77 0.57
C GLY A 36 -11.71 -9.25 1.04
N PHE A 37 -12.74 -9.47 0.23
CA PHE A 37 -14.11 -9.01 0.53
C PHE A 37 -14.71 -9.71 1.75
N LEU A 38 -14.46 -11.01 1.92
CA LEU A 38 -14.95 -11.79 3.07
C LEU A 38 -14.28 -11.41 4.39
N THR A 39 -13.07 -10.84 4.35
CA THR A 39 -12.31 -10.48 5.55
C THR A 39 -12.61 -9.05 6.03
N ILE A 40 -13.22 -8.20 5.20
CA ILE A 40 -13.64 -6.84 5.63
C ILE A 40 -14.63 -6.90 6.79
N THR A 41 -15.47 -7.94 6.83
CA THR A 41 -16.48 -8.13 7.88
C THR A 41 -15.96 -8.85 9.14
N ASN A 42 -14.80 -9.52 9.08
CA ASN A 42 -14.19 -10.26 10.19
C ASN A 42 -12.92 -9.56 10.71
N MET A 43 -13.07 -8.29 11.12
CA MET A 43 -11.96 -7.36 11.32
C MET A 43 -11.37 -7.35 12.75
N ASP A 44 -11.45 -8.43 13.52
CA ASP A 44 -11.19 -8.33 14.97
C ASP A 44 -9.70 -8.21 15.37
N LYS A 45 -8.81 -9.07 14.85
CA LYS A 45 -7.41 -9.14 15.35
C LYS A 45 -6.32 -9.01 14.29
N GLY A 46 -6.65 -9.24 13.01
CA GLY A 46 -5.65 -9.26 11.94
C GLY A 46 -5.10 -7.88 11.59
N PHE A 47 -5.91 -6.82 11.71
CA PHE A 47 -5.50 -5.46 11.35
C PHE A 47 -4.40 -4.92 12.27
N LEU A 48 -4.63 -4.95 13.58
CA LEU A 48 -3.64 -4.51 14.58
C LEU A 48 -2.38 -5.39 14.55
N PHE A 49 -2.54 -6.69 14.29
CA PHE A 49 -1.40 -7.58 14.07
C PHE A 49 -0.56 -7.12 12.88
N ASN A 50 -1.17 -6.89 11.71
CA ASN A 50 -0.47 -6.43 10.52
C ASN A 50 0.22 -5.09 10.75
N LEU A 51 -0.45 -4.13 11.38
CA LEU A 51 0.12 -2.82 11.67
C LEU A 51 1.37 -2.95 12.56
N LYS A 52 1.26 -3.69 13.66
CA LYS A 52 2.38 -3.95 14.58
C LYS A 52 3.52 -4.70 13.86
N ALA A 53 3.18 -5.71 13.06
CA ALA A 53 4.16 -6.51 12.35
C ALA A 53 4.88 -5.72 11.24
N LEU A 54 4.19 -4.80 10.55
CA LEU A 54 4.80 -3.90 9.57
C LEU A 54 5.82 -2.96 10.18
N VAL A 55 5.56 -2.46 11.40
CA VAL A 55 6.49 -1.56 12.09
C VAL A 55 7.68 -2.33 12.65
N LEU A 56 7.45 -3.49 13.27
CA LEU A 56 8.50 -4.21 14.00
C LEU A 56 9.31 -5.19 13.13
N ALA A 57 8.67 -5.85 12.18
CA ALA A 57 9.27 -6.93 11.39
C ALA A 57 8.61 -7.07 9.99
N PRO A 58 8.68 -6.03 9.13
CA PRO A 58 7.94 -6.00 7.86
C PRO A 58 8.33 -7.16 6.93
N LYS A 59 9.62 -7.50 6.85
CA LYS A 59 10.13 -8.64 6.07
C LYS A 59 9.48 -9.96 6.47
N LYS A 60 9.39 -10.20 7.79
CA LYS A 60 8.80 -11.43 8.34
C LYS A 60 7.31 -11.50 8.00
N LEU A 61 6.58 -10.41 8.12
CA LEU A 61 5.15 -10.37 7.77
C LEU A 61 4.92 -10.74 6.30
N THR A 62 5.69 -10.13 5.38
CA THR A 62 5.54 -10.40 3.95
C THR A 62 5.96 -11.81 3.57
N ASP A 63 7.08 -12.30 4.12
CA ASP A 63 7.58 -13.66 3.84
C ASP A 63 6.63 -14.73 4.43
N ASP A 64 6.11 -14.52 5.65
CA ASP A 64 5.10 -15.39 6.27
C ASP A 64 3.82 -15.44 5.41
N TYR A 65 3.33 -14.29 4.94
CA TYR A 65 2.13 -14.27 4.09
C TYR A 65 2.37 -14.94 2.73
N ILE A 66 3.52 -14.71 2.08
CA ILE A 66 3.82 -15.30 0.77
C ILE A 66 4.03 -16.81 0.88
N SER A 67 4.68 -17.28 1.95
CA SER A 67 4.84 -18.71 2.25
C SER A 67 3.53 -19.41 2.62
N GLY A 68 2.44 -18.65 2.77
CA GLY A 68 1.08 -19.16 2.87
C GLY A 68 0.49 -19.08 4.28
N LYS A 69 1.21 -18.55 5.27
CA LYS A 69 0.67 -18.39 6.63
C LYS A 69 -0.42 -17.33 6.62
N ARG A 70 -1.67 -17.72 6.96
CA ARG A 70 -2.82 -16.80 6.96
C ARG A 70 -3.35 -16.52 8.35
N LYS A 71 -3.14 -17.40 9.34
CA LYS A 71 -3.67 -17.16 10.68
C LYS A 71 -3.07 -15.90 11.29
N GLY A 72 -3.95 -14.98 11.67
CA GLY A 72 -3.60 -13.71 12.30
C GLY A 72 -3.08 -12.65 11.33
N ILE A 73 -2.72 -13.01 10.09
CA ILE A 73 -2.32 -12.06 9.05
C ILE A 73 -3.57 -11.69 8.25
N GLN A 74 -4.01 -10.44 8.35
CA GLN A 74 -5.13 -9.97 7.52
C GLN A 74 -4.72 -9.96 6.05
N ASN A 75 -5.67 -10.30 5.17
CA ASN A 75 -5.48 -10.23 3.72
C ASN A 75 -4.96 -8.82 3.32
N PRO A 76 -3.92 -8.72 2.47
CA PRO A 76 -3.28 -7.46 2.08
C PRO A 76 -4.24 -6.48 1.41
N ILE A 77 -5.16 -6.95 0.57
CA ILE A 77 -6.13 -6.08 -0.10
C ILE A 77 -7.14 -5.56 0.91
N SER A 78 -7.68 -6.41 1.79
CA SER A 78 -8.55 -5.92 2.88
C SER A 78 -7.83 -4.92 3.76
N PHE A 79 -6.58 -5.21 4.13
CA PHE A 79 -5.76 -4.32 4.95
C PHE A 79 -5.60 -2.95 4.28
N LEU A 80 -5.24 -2.92 2.99
CA LEU A 80 -5.15 -1.69 2.21
C LEU A 80 -6.46 -0.92 2.16
N ILE A 81 -7.58 -1.60 1.87
CA ILE A 81 -8.92 -0.97 1.83
C ILE A 81 -9.23 -0.33 3.18
N VAL A 82 -9.03 -1.05 4.28
CA VAL A 82 -9.27 -0.51 5.64
C VAL A 82 -8.38 0.71 5.90
N CYS A 83 -7.09 0.64 5.57
CA CYS A 83 -6.16 1.77 5.74
C CYS A 83 -6.58 3.01 4.96
N VAL A 84 -6.99 2.85 3.70
CA VAL A 84 -7.44 3.96 2.85
C VAL A 84 -8.80 4.49 3.31
N THR A 85 -9.72 3.63 3.72
CA THR A 85 -11.02 4.05 4.28
C THR A 85 -10.82 4.89 5.55
N ILE A 86 -9.96 4.45 6.47
CA ILE A 86 -9.61 5.24 7.65
C ILE A 86 -9.01 6.58 7.20
N TYR A 87 -8.14 6.58 6.20
CA TYR A 87 -7.55 7.82 5.67
C TYR A 87 -8.61 8.80 5.15
N LEU A 88 -9.54 8.31 4.33
CA LEU A 88 -10.59 9.14 3.74
C LEU A 88 -11.54 9.71 4.80
N ILE A 89 -11.94 8.91 5.79
CA ILE A 89 -12.82 9.37 6.88
C ILE A 89 -12.11 10.46 7.69
N VAL A 90 -10.85 10.25 8.07
CA VAL A 90 -10.12 11.23 8.88
C VAL A 90 -9.88 12.52 8.10
N THR A 91 -9.49 12.43 6.83
CA THR A 91 -9.24 13.63 6.02
C THR A 91 -10.52 14.39 5.69
N ASP A 92 -11.64 13.71 5.41
CA ASP A 92 -12.91 14.38 5.14
C ASP A 92 -13.46 15.12 6.37
N GLN A 93 -13.33 14.54 7.56
CA GLN A 93 -13.89 15.10 8.79
C GLN A 93 -13.00 16.15 9.46
N PHE A 94 -11.67 16.04 9.32
CA PHE A 94 -10.72 16.89 10.06
C PHE A 94 -9.90 17.85 9.20
N MET A 95 -9.79 17.64 7.88
CA MET A 95 -9.04 18.55 7.02
C MET A 95 -9.97 19.58 6.37
N VAL A 96 -9.83 20.84 6.80
CA VAL A 96 -10.37 21.98 6.07
C VAL A 96 -9.59 22.09 4.77
N VAL A 97 -10.12 21.53 3.67
CA VAL A 97 -9.62 21.87 2.34
C VAL A 97 -9.86 23.37 2.18
N PRO A 98 -8.83 24.21 1.97
CA PRO A 98 -9.04 25.59 1.60
C PRO A 98 -9.86 25.54 0.31
N LYS A 99 -11.11 26.03 0.35
CA LYS A 99 -11.89 26.21 -0.88
C LYS A 99 -11.04 27.06 -1.80
N GLY A 100 -10.67 26.48 -2.95
CA GLY A 100 -9.82 27.12 -3.94
C GLY A 100 -10.42 28.47 -4.37
N PHE A 101 -9.52 29.38 -4.74
CA PHE A 101 -9.76 30.74 -5.18
C PHE A 101 -10.92 30.87 -6.19
N ASP A 102 -12.11 31.25 -5.71
CA ASP A 102 -13.34 31.41 -6.51
C ASP A 102 -13.29 32.51 -7.59
N ASN A 103 -12.16 33.21 -7.77
CA ASN A 103 -12.03 34.35 -8.68
C ASN A 103 -10.89 34.15 -9.68
N TYR A 104 -11.08 33.28 -10.68
CA TYR A 104 -10.22 33.26 -11.88
C TYR A 104 -11.04 33.34 -13.17
N THR A 105 -10.79 34.41 -13.92
CA THR A 105 -11.36 34.69 -15.24
C THR A 105 -10.88 33.67 -16.29
N LYS A 106 -11.81 33.23 -17.14
CA LYS A 106 -11.76 32.03 -18.02
C LYS A 106 -10.74 32.05 -19.18
N SER A 107 -9.70 32.90 -19.20
CA SER A 107 -8.93 33.17 -20.43
C SER A 107 -7.41 32.94 -20.42
N ASP A 108 -6.81 32.41 -19.35
CA ASP A 108 -5.34 32.15 -19.32
C ASP A 108 -4.97 30.65 -19.37
N PRO A 109 -3.79 30.27 -19.93
CA PRO A 109 -3.22 28.92 -19.83
C PRO A 109 -3.10 28.39 -18.40
N PHE A 110 -3.12 29.30 -17.42
CA PHE A 110 -3.18 29.03 -15.99
C PHE A 110 -4.47 28.29 -15.58
N THR A 111 -5.58 28.46 -16.31
CA THR A 111 -6.88 27.82 -16.02
C THR A 111 -6.88 26.31 -16.27
N LEU A 112 -6.06 25.81 -17.20
CA LEU A 112 -5.89 24.37 -17.43
C LEU A 112 -5.18 23.72 -16.23
N GLY A 113 -4.13 24.36 -15.72
CA GLY A 113 -3.39 23.89 -14.55
C GLY A 113 -4.25 23.85 -13.28
N VAL A 114 -5.09 24.85 -13.07
CA VAL A 114 -6.02 24.90 -11.91
C VAL A 114 -7.06 23.78 -12.00
N ARG A 115 -7.70 23.56 -13.16
CA ARG A 115 -8.67 22.47 -13.34
C ARG A 115 -8.05 21.09 -13.16
N ILE A 116 -6.84 20.89 -13.69
CA ILE A 116 -6.08 19.64 -13.49
C ILE A 116 -5.74 19.46 -12.01
N GLY A 117 -5.33 20.53 -11.31
CA GLY A 117 -5.05 20.50 -9.87
C GLY A 117 -6.27 20.14 -9.02
N GLU A 118 -7.43 20.74 -9.30
CA GLU A 118 -8.70 20.43 -8.63
C GLU A 118 -9.15 19.00 -8.88
N PHE A 119 -9.08 18.54 -10.13
CA PHE A 119 -9.38 17.16 -10.50
C PHE A 119 -8.45 16.20 -9.75
N ILE A 120 -7.15 16.48 -9.75
CA ILE A 120 -6.16 15.65 -9.08
C ILE A 120 -6.44 15.57 -7.57
N GLY A 121 -6.65 16.69 -6.89
CA GLY A 121 -6.94 16.73 -5.46
C GLY A 121 -8.24 16.02 -5.08
N THR A 122 -9.26 16.12 -5.93
CA THR A 122 -10.58 15.56 -5.66
C THR A 122 -10.63 14.05 -5.92
N TYR A 123 -10.07 13.60 -7.05
CA TYR A 123 -10.26 12.24 -7.53
C TYR A 123 -9.07 11.31 -7.25
N LEU A 124 -7.81 11.80 -7.27
CA LEU A 124 -6.66 10.90 -7.13
C LEU A 124 -6.67 10.17 -5.79
N LYS A 125 -7.15 10.77 -4.70
CA LYS A 125 -7.24 10.11 -3.38
C LYS A 125 -7.98 8.76 -3.42
N TYR A 126 -8.98 8.61 -4.29
CA TYR A 126 -9.69 7.34 -4.50
C TYR A 126 -8.90 6.35 -5.36
N PHE A 127 -8.10 6.86 -6.31
CA PHE A 127 -7.22 6.08 -7.16
C PHE A 127 -5.95 5.58 -6.45
N TRP A 128 -5.68 6.02 -5.21
CA TRP A 128 -4.51 5.60 -4.45
C TRP A 128 -4.39 4.07 -4.29
N ILE A 129 -5.52 3.37 -4.13
CA ILE A 129 -5.55 1.90 -4.03
C ILE A 129 -4.97 1.26 -5.30
N LEU A 130 -5.15 1.85 -6.48
CA LEU A 130 -4.62 1.32 -7.73
C LEU A 130 -3.10 1.43 -7.83
N MET A 131 -2.46 2.27 -7.01
CA MET A 131 -1.00 2.48 -7.02
C MET A 131 -0.21 1.25 -6.56
N ILE A 132 -0.89 0.23 -6.00
CA ILE A 132 -0.25 -1.06 -5.74
C ILE A 132 0.22 -1.77 -7.02
N ILE A 133 -0.44 -1.51 -8.16
CA ILE A 133 -0.10 -2.14 -9.44
C ILE A 133 1.25 -1.64 -9.98
N PRO A 134 1.46 -0.31 -10.15
CA PRO A 134 2.77 0.21 -10.55
C PRO A 134 3.85 -0.14 -9.52
N LEU A 135 3.54 -0.06 -8.22
CA LEU A 135 4.52 -0.46 -7.19
C LEU A 135 4.94 -1.93 -7.33
N ALA A 136 3.99 -2.84 -7.53
CA ALA A 136 4.28 -4.25 -7.72
C ALA A 136 5.10 -4.52 -8.98
N LEU A 137 4.85 -3.76 -10.05
CA LEU A 137 5.63 -3.83 -11.28
C LEU A 137 7.07 -3.37 -11.04
N SER A 138 7.26 -2.24 -10.35
CA SER A 138 8.59 -1.71 -10.00
C SER A 138 9.40 -2.69 -9.14
N ILE A 139 8.77 -3.31 -8.13
CA ILE A 139 9.41 -4.35 -7.29
C ILE A 139 9.79 -5.56 -8.14
N LYS A 140 8.90 -6.00 -9.03
CA LYS A 140 9.16 -7.16 -9.91
C LYS A 140 10.35 -6.92 -10.83
N LEU A 141 10.47 -5.72 -11.41
CA LEU A 141 11.54 -5.38 -12.36
C LEU A 141 12.90 -5.25 -11.67
N THR A 142 12.92 -4.77 -10.43
CA THR A 142 14.16 -4.49 -9.67
C THR A 142 14.65 -5.70 -8.89
N PHE A 143 13.83 -6.26 -8.00
CA PHE A 143 14.26 -7.30 -7.08
C PHE A 143 14.13 -8.72 -7.65
N LYS A 144 13.20 -8.93 -8.60
CA LYS A 144 12.97 -10.22 -9.30
C LYS A 144 12.84 -11.46 -8.39
N LYS A 145 12.57 -11.28 -7.10
CA LYS A 145 12.50 -12.34 -6.08
C LYS A 145 11.19 -13.13 -6.12
N PHE A 146 10.09 -12.43 -6.42
CA PHE A 146 8.73 -12.95 -6.28
C PHE A 146 7.91 -12.77 -7.56
N ASN A 147 6.84 -13.55 -7.69
CA ASN A 147 5.90 -13.44 -8.79
C ASN A 147 5.11 -12.11 -8.74
N PHE A 148 4.47 -11.72 -9.84
CA PHE A 148 3.71 -10.47 -9.89
C PHE A 148 2.60 -10.40 -8.83
N ILE A 149 1.88 -11.50 -8.61
CA ILE A 149 0.78 -11.58 -7.64
C ILE A 149 1.32 -11.45 -6.20
N GLU A 150 2.49 -12.03 -5.91
CA GLU A 150 3.15 -11.91 -4.61
C GLU A 150 3.64 -10.47 -4.39
N ASN A 151 4.25 -9.85 -5.39
CA ASN A 151 4.62 -8.43 -5.33
C ASN A 151 3.41 -7.51 -5.19
N LEU A 152 2.25 -7.88 -5.73
CA LEU A 152 1.00 -7.16 -5.54
C LEU A 152 0.54 -7.21 -4.07
N ALA A 153 0.65 -8.38 -3.43
CA ALA A 153 0.36 -8.53 -2.00
C ALA A 153 1.34 -7.72 -1.13
N ILE A 154 2.64 -7.74 -1.43
CA ILE A 154 3.64 -6.91 -0.74
C ILE A 154 3.28 -5.43 -0.89
N SER A 155 2.98 -5.00 -2.12
CA SER A 155 2.64 -3.60 -2.42
C SER A 155 1.42 -3.14 -1.66
N ALA A 156 0.39 -3.98 -1.50
CA ALA A 156 -0.79 -3.66 -0.71
C ALA A 156 -0.47 -3.45 0.79
N PHE A 157 0.40 -4.27 1.37
CA PHE A 157 0.86 -4.06 2.75
C PHE A 157 1.68 -2.78 2.90
N VAL A 158 2.61 -2.53 1.98
CA VAL A 158 3.49 -1.36 2.00
C VAL A 158 2.69 -0.07 1.84
N VAL A 159 1.82 -0.01 0.83
CA VAL A 159 0.99 1.16 0.55
C VAL A 159 0.00 1.41 1.69
N GLY A 160 -0.68 0.37 2.19
CA GLY A 160 -1.60 0.51 3.33
C GLY A 160 -0.90 0.95 4.62
N GLY A 161 0.29 0.41 4.91
CA GLY A 161 1.08 0.86 6.06
C GLY A 161 1.52 2.31 5.92
N ALA A 162 1.97 2.71 4.73
CA ALA A 162 2.38 4.08 4.46
C ALA A 162 1.23 5.09 4.57
N THR A 163 0.00 4.75 4.14
CA THR A 163 -1.15 5.68 4.27
C THR A 163 -1.53 5.97 5.71
N LEU A 164 -1.48 4.96 6.60
CA LEU A 164 -1.80 5.17 8.01
C LEU A 164 -0.77 6.03 8.70
N VAL A 165 0.52 5.84 8.42
CA VAL A 165 1.55 6.68 9.02
C VAL A 165 1.47 8.11 8.46
N ALA A 166 1.12 8.25 7.18
CA ALA A 166 0.91 9.55 6.56
C ALA A 166 -0.30 10.31 7.14
N LEU A 167 -1.28 9.64 7.75
CA LEU A 167 -2.32 10.35 8.51
C LEU A 167 -1.73 11.16 9.65
N PHE A 168 -0.82 10.57 10.42
CA PHE A 168 -0.20 11.26 11.54
C PHE A 168 0.64 12.45 11.06
N SER A 169 1.40 12.31 9.96
CA SER A 169 2.17 13.44 9.41
C SER A 169 1.26 14.54 8.87
N ASN A 170 0.19 14.19 8.14
CA ASN A 170 -0.74 15.18 7.58
C ASN A 170 -1.50 15.96 8.65
N ILE A 171 -1.91 15.31 9.76
CA ILE A 171 -2.56 16.01 10.88
C ILE A 171 -1.60 17.06 11.48
N ILE A 172 -0.32 16.70 11.67
CA ILE A 172 0.70 17.61 12.22
C ILE A 172 1.00 18.76 11.25
N VAL A 173 1.15 18.47 9.95
CA VAL A 173 1.48 19.48 8.94
C VAL A 173 0.29 20.40 8.62
N SER A 174 -0.94 19.86 8.60
CA SER A 174 -2.17 20.64 8.39
C SER A 174 -2.37 21.68 9.49
N PHE A 175 -1.92 21.39 10.72
CA PHE A 175 -1.94 22.36 11.82
C PHE A 175 -0.97 23.54 11.58
N PHE A 176 0.09 23.38 10.77
CA PHE A 176 1.17 24.37 10.64
C PHE A 176 1.29 25.06 9.27
N VAL A 177 1.07 24.39 8.12
CA VAL A 177 1.60 24.88 6.83
C VAL A 177 0.65 24.77 5.64
N PHE A 178 0.15 23.59 5.26
CA PHE A 178 -0.73 23.37 4.10
C PHE A 178 -1.14 21.89 4.00
N SER A 179 -2.34 21.57 3.53
CA SER A 179 -2.78 20.18 3.31
C SER A 179 -2.29 19.66 1.95
N LEU A 180 -1.32 18.74 1.93
CA LEU A 180 -0.86 18.12 0.69
C LEU A 180 -1.69 16.87 0.33
N PRO A 181 -2.10 16.67 -0.94
CA PRO A 181 -2.71 15.42 -1.35
C PRO A 181 -1.75 14.24 -1.14
N LEU A 182 -2.29 13.08 -0.77
CA LEU A 182 -1.52 11.86 -0.46
C LEU A 182 -0.46 11.53 -1.52
N PHE A 183 -0.77 11.72 -2.81
CA PHE A 183 0.14 11.49 -3.94
C PHE A 183 1.38 12.36 -3.96
N PHE A 184 1.35 13.54 -3.33
CA PHE A 184 2.46 14.49 -3.33
C PHE A 184 3.10 14.60 -1.95
N ASP A 185 2.69 13.78 -0.99
CA ASP A 185 3.25 13.81 0.34
C ASP A 185 4.61 13.09 0.38
N PRO A 186 5.73 13.80 0.59
CA PRO A 186 7.06 13.19 0.64
C PRO A 186 7.21 12.19 1.77
N PHE A 187 6.48 12.33 2.89
CA PHE A 187 6.55 11.40 4.01
C PHE A 187 6.01 10.02 3.62
N VAL A 188 4.95 9.95 2.81
CA VAL A 188 4.44 8.69 2.27
C VAL A 188 5.54 7.96 1.52
N TYR A 189 6.25 8.64 0.61
CA TYR A 189 7.31 8.04 -0.19
C TYR A 189 8.52 7.63 0.65
N LEU A 190 8.88 8.40 1.69
CA LEU A 190 9.94 8.03 2.62
C LEU A 190 9.60 6.74 3.38
N ILE A 191 8.34 6.56 3.77
CA ILE A 191 7.89 5.36 4.47
C ILE A 191 7.82 4.16 3.53
N ILE A 192 7.33 4.35 2.30
CA ILE A 192 7.40 3.31 1.27
C ILE A 192 8.85 2.89 1.04
N PHE A 193 9.77 3.85 0.88
CA PHE A 193 11.20 3.58 0.73
C PHE A 193 11.73 2.77 1.90
N TRP A 194 11.46 3.19 3.14
CA TRP A 194 11.92 2.52 4.35
C TRP A 194 11.38 1.09 4.46
N LEU A 195 10.08 0.88 4.22
CA LEU A 195 9.44 -0.43 4.26
C LEU A 195 10.01 -1.36 3.19
N LEU A 196 10.15 -0.89 1.94
CA LEU A 196 10.74 -1.68 0.87
C LEU A 196 12.19 -2.06 1.18
N TYR A 197 12.98 -1.11 1.67
CA TYR A 197 14.33 -1.41 2.11
C TYR A 197 14.31 -2.47 3.22
N ALA A 198 13.47 -2.31 4.25
CA ALA A 198 13.38 -3.27 5.36
C ALA A 198 12.93 -4.68 4.91
N ILE A 199 12.03 -4.78 3.93
CA ILE A 199 11.55 -6.05 3.36
C ILE A 199 12.63 -6.74 2.52
N PHE A 200 13.29 -5.98 1.63
CA PHE A 200 14.22 -6.55 0.66
C PHE A 200 15.70 -6.51 1.09
N LYS A 201 16.02 -5.93 2.26
CA LYS A 201 17.38 -5.90 2.80
C LYS A 201 17.96 -7.31 2.87
N GLN A 202 19.08 -7.48 2.17
CA GLN A 202 19.93 -8.66 2.26
C GLN A 202 21.03 -8.40 3.30
N GLU A 203 21.39 -9.44 4.07
CA GLU A 203 22.39 -9.31 5.14
C GLU A 203 23.81 -9.08 4.58
N ASN A 204 24.12 -9.69 3.44
CA ASN A 204 25.46 -9.66 2.84
C ASN A 204 25.73 -8.38 2.02
N ASN A 205 24.74 -7.88 1.27
CA ASN A 205 24.90 -6.75 0.36
C ASN A 205 23.92 -5.60 0.66
N ARG A 206 24.22 -4.82 1.72
CA ARG A 206 23.39 -3.68 2.13
C ARG A 206 23.34 -2.56 1.10
N VAL A 207 24.46 -2.31 0.41
CA VAL A 207 24.57 -1.25 -0.61
C VAL A 207 23.75 -1.60 -1.85
N GLU A 208 23.83 -2.84 -2.32
CA GLU A 208 23.03 -3.32 -3.45
C GLU A 208 21.54 -3.24 -3.12
N SER A 209 21.14 -3.68 -1.92
CA SER A 209 19.73 -3.57 -1.47
C SER A 209 19.24 -2.11 -1.50
N PHE A 210 20.07 -1.16 -1.06
CA PHE A 210 19.74 0.26 -1.09
C PHE A 210 19.60 0.79 -2.53
N LEU A 211 20.54 0.47 -3.42
CA LEU A 211 20.50 0.90 -4.82
C LEU A 211 19.30 0.30 -5.57
N LEU A 212 18.95 -0.96 -5.30
CA LEU A 212 17.76 -1.60 -5.86
C LEU A 212 16.47 -0.93 -5.35
N THR A 213 16.39 -0.62 -4.05
CA THR A 213 15.24 0.13 -3.50
C THR A 213 15.13 1.52 -4.12
N LEU A 214 16.25 2.24 -4.25
CA LEU A 214 16.29 3.56 -4.88
C LEU A 214 15.82 3.49 -6.34
N THR A 215 16.35 2.54 -7.10
CA THR A 215 15.95 2.31 -8.50
C THR A 215 14.46 1.97 -8.60
N GLY A 216 13.94 1.13 -7.70
CA GLY A 216 12.53 0.76 -7.65
C GLY A 216 11.62 1.95 -7.36
N MET A 217 12.04 2.84 -6.46
CA MET A 217 11.30 4.07 -6.16
C MET A 217 11.32 5.06 -7.32
N ILE A 218 12.45 5.22 -8.01
CA ILE A 218 12.52 6.06 -9.22
C ILE A 218 11.56 5.53 -10.29
N LEU A 219 11.57 4.22 -10.55
CA LEU A 219 10.65 3.60 -11.50
C LEU A 219 9.18 3.79 -11.09
N PHE A 220 8.88 3.66 -9.81
CA PHE A 220 7.54 3.89 -9.28
C PHE A 220 7.06 5.33 -9.48
N VAL A 221 7.91 6.32 -9.18
CA VAL A 221 7.59 7.74 -9.41
C VAL A 221 7.39 8.03 -10.90
N ILE A 222 8.25 7.51 -11.77
CA ILE A 222 8.10 7.66 -13.24
C ILE A 222 6.75 7.10 -13.70
N GLN A 223 6.37 5.91 -13.23
CA GLN A 223 5.07 5.31 -13.57
C GLN A 223 3.89 6.16 -13.08
N ILE A 224 3.97 6.72 -11.88
CA ILE A 224 2.93 7.63 -11.36
C ILE A 224 2.81 8.87 -12.25
N VAL A 225 3.93 9.50 -12.60
CA VAL A 225 3.93 10.69 -13.47
C VAL A 225 3.28 10.37 -14.82
N ILE A 226 3.63 9.23 -15.43
CA ILE A 226 3.02 8.78 -16.69
C ILE A 226 1.51 8.61 -16.53
N ILE A 227 1.06 7.94 -15.47
CA ILE A 227 -0.37 7.73 -15.20
C ILE A 227 -1.10 9.06 -15.04
N VAL A 228 -0.55 10.00 -14.26
CA VAL A 228 -1.14 11.32 -14.03
C VAL A 228 -1.22 12.13 -15.32
N VAL A 229 -0.16 12.11 -16.16
CA VAL A 229 -0.15 12.80 -17.46
C VAL A 229 -1.20 12.20 -18.41
N VAL A 230 -1.28 10.86 -18.50
CA VAL A 230 -2.27 10.19 -19.35
C VAL A 230 -3.69 10.51 -18.90
N LEU A 231 -3.97 10.49 -17.58
CA LEU A 231 -5.27 10.89 -17.05
C LEU A 231 -5.57 12.36 -17.37
N GLY A 232 -4.60 13.25 -17.21
CA GLY A 232 -4.74 14.67 -17.53
C GLY A 232 -5.09 14.91 -19.00
N VAL A 233 -4.45 14.19 -19.93
CA VAL A 233 -4.76 14.27 -21.38
C VAL A 233 -6.13 13.70 -21.72
N LEU A 234 -6.56 12.62 -21.07
CA LEU A 234 -7.88 12.02 -21.31
C LEU A 234 -9.05 12.88 -20.82
N LEU A 235 -8.78 13.79 -19.88
CA LEU A 235 -9.79 14.65 -19.24
C LEU A 235 -9.81 16.08 -19.77
N ALA A 236 -8.78 16.49 -20.51
CA ALA A 236 -8.66 17.79 -21.17
C ALA A 236 -9.44 17.80 -22.50
#